data_AF-A0A3B9Z4F2-F1
#
_entry.id   AF-A0A3B9Z4F2-F1
#
_cell.length_a   1.000
_cell.length_b   1.000
_cell.length_c   1.000
_cell.angle_alpha   90.00
_cell.angle_beta   90.00
_cell.angle_gamma   90.00
#
_symmetry.space_group_name_H-M   'P 1'
#
loop_
_entity.id
_entity.type
_entity.pdbx_description
1 polymer ?
#
loop_
_entity_poly.entity_id
_entity_poly.type
_entity_poly.pdbx_seq_one_letter_code
_entity_poly.pdbx_strand_id
1 'polypeptide(L)'
;MLAGAVVLSHGSRAWYLWGATSQLGLETHAMYRLQWEAIRSARDSGCTAYDMWGAPDIMGDETDPLKGVAYFKAGFGARHVNWVGALDYVVNPALNSLWLEAVPRAFSVLRKFRGERTGRAVVVPG
;
A
#
# COMPACT_ATOMS: atom_id res chain seq x y z
N MET A 1 -3.23 -2.05 23.66
CA MET A 1 -2.79 -2.86 22.51
C MET A 1 -1.62 -2.14 21.84
N LEU A 2 -0.52 -2.83 21.53
CA LEU A 2 0.71 -2.21 20.99
C LEU A 2 0.75 -2.22 19.46
N ALA A 3 0.38 -3.34 18.83
CA ALA A 3 0.30 -3.49 17.39
C ALA A 3 -0.78 -4.50 17.01
N GLY A 4 -1.28 -4.43 15.78
CA GLY A 4 -2.21 -5.39 15.19
C GLY A 4 -2.04 -5.45 13.68
N ALA A 5 -2.36 -6.60 13.09
CA ALA A 5 -2.28 -6.84 11.66
C ALA A 5 -3.42 -7.75 11.21
N VAL A 6 -3.89 -7.52 9.98
CA VAL A 6 -4.79 -8.42 9.26
C VAL A 6 -3.99 -9.08 8.16
N VAL A 7 -3.87 -10.40 8.27
CA VAL A 7 -3.16 -11.25 7.32
C VAL A 7 -4.15 -12.26 6.76
N LEU A 8 -4.22 -12.33 5.44
CA LEU A 8 -4.99 -13.34 4.73
C LEU A 8 -4.05 -14.44 4.24
N SER A 9 -4.44 -15.70 4.36
CA SER A 9 -3.73 -16.82 3.74
C SER A 9 -4.64 -17.59 2.81
N HIS A 10 -4.11 -17.96 1.64
CA HIS A 10 -4.79 -18.80 0.68
C HIS A 10 -3.78 -19.58 -0.18
N GLY A 11 -3.96 -20.89 -0.27
CA GLY A 11 -3.01 -21.77 -0.96
C GLY A 11 -1.62 -21.66 -0.33
N SER A 12 -0.60 -21.44 -1.16
CA SER A 12 0.80 -21.34 -0.71
C SER A 12 1.25 -19.91 -0.38
N ARG A 13 0.33 -18.94 -0.27
CA ARG A 13 0.68 -17.53 -0.06
C ARG A 13 -0.15 -16.88 1.04
N ALA A 14 0.50 -15.99 1.79
CA ALA A 14 -0.13 -15.09 2.73
C ALA A 14 0.12 -13.63 2.34
N TRP A 15 -0.83 -12.75 2.63
CA TRP A 15 -0.79 -11.32 2.34
C TRP A 15 -1.04 -10.50 3.58
N TYR A 16 -0.13 -9.58 3.89
CA TYR A 16 -0.28 -8.57 4.91
C TYR A 16 -1.06 -7.38 4.35
N LEU A 17 -2.36 -7.32 4.67
CA LEU A 17 -3.28 -6.34 4.08
C LEU A 17 -3.27 -5.02 4.84
N TRP A 18 -3.39 -5.11 6.17
CA TRP A 18 -3.44 -3.95 7.04
C TRP A 18 -2.64 -4.20 8.30
N GLY A 19 -2.03 -3.15 8.83
CA GLY A 19 -1.56 -3.15 10.20
C GLY A 19 -1.51 -1.76 10.79
N ALA A 20 -1.58 -1.75 12.10
CA ALA A 20 -1.57 -0.54 12.89
C ALA A 20 -0.67 -0.77 14.10
N THR A 21 0.00 0.27 14.54
CA THR A 21 0.88 0.22 15.72
C THR A 21 0.66 1.51 16.49
N SER A 22 0.48 1.40 17.80
CA SER A 22 0.35 2.57 18.67
C SER A 22 1.71 3.25 18.83
N GLN A 23 1.73 4.47 19.35
CA GLN A 23 2.99 5.20 19.56
C GLN A 23 3.95 4.43 20.47
N LEU A 24 3.48 3.89 21.59
CA LEU A 24 4.28 3.04 22.46
C LEU A 24 4.74 1.75 21.75
N GLY A 25 3.92 1.21 20.84
CA GLY A 25 4.30 0.09 19.98
C GLY A 25 5.42 0.43 18.99
N LEU A 26 5.49 1.69 18.52
CA LEU A 26 6.58 2.19 17.68
C LEU A 26 7.89 2.27 18.48
N GLU A 27 7.82 2.85 19.68
CA GLU A 27 8.97 2.98 20.60
C GLU A 27 9.54 1.62 21.04
N THR A 28 8.66 0.65 21.29
CA THR A 28 9.04 -0.72 21.70
C THR A 28 9.32 -1.66 20.53
N HIS A 29 9.19 -1.17 19.29
CA HIS A 29 9.34 -1.98 18.08
C HIS A 29 8.42 -3.21 18.03
N ALA A 30 7.23 -3.14 18.65
CA ALA A 30 6.29 -4.25 18.76
C ALA A 30 5.80 -4.78 17.40
N MET A 31 5.79 -3.92 16.37
CA MET A 31 5.43 -4.29 15.01
C MET A 31 6.37 -5.34 14.41
N TYR A 32 7.66 -5.34 14.79
CA TYR A 32 8.61 -6.34 14.29
C TYR A 32 8.28 -7.72 14.82
N ARG A 33 8.00 -7.82 16.13
CA ARG A 33 7.60 -9.09 16.74
C ARG A 33 6.29 -9.61 16.15
N LEU A 34 5.31 -8.72 15.97
CA LEU A 34 4.03 -9.06 15.36
C LEU A 34 4.21 -9.66 13.96
N GLN A 35 4.98 -9.00 13.07
CA GLN A 35 5.20 -9.52 11.71
C GLN A 35 6.00 -10.81 11.70
N TRP A 36 6.97 -10.98 12.60
CA TRP A 36 7.71 -12.24 12.70
C TRP A 36 6.79 -13.41 13.05
N GLU A 37 5.89 -13.23 14.03
CA GLU A 37 4.92 -14.28 14.36
C GLU A 37 3.91 -14.50 13.22
N ALA A 38 3.52 -13.45 12.50
CA ALA A 38 2.67 -13.60 11.32
C ALA A 38 3.33 -14.42 10.20
N ILE A 39 4.61 -14.18 9.92
CA ILE A 39 5.42 -14.96 8.96
C ILE A 39 5.53 -16.42 9.39
N ARG A 40 5.79 -16.67 10.68
CA ARG A 40 5.83 -18.03 11.23
C ARG A 40 4.49 -18.73 11.11
N SER A 41 3.40 -18.07 11.49
CA SER A 41 2.04 -18.60 11.39
C SER A 41 1.68 -18.94 9.94
N ALA A 42 2.04 -18.08 8.98
CA ALA A 42 1.84 -18.35 7.56
C ALA A 42 2.63 -19.60 7.10
N ARG A 43 3.90 -19.71 7.48
CA ARG A 43 4.73 -20.90 7.18
C ARG A 43 4.14 -22.16 7.79
N ASP A 44 3.72 -22.12 9.05
CA ASP A 44 3.16 -23.26 9.77
C ASP A 44 1.79 -23.67 9.16
N SER A 45 1.12 -22.73 8.48
CA SER A 45 -0.08 -22.97 7.66
C SER A 45 0.23 -23.48 6.24
N GLY A 46 1.48 -23.79 5.92
CA GLY A 46 1.90 -24.31 4.61
C GLY A 46 2.19 -23.25 3.54
N CYS A 47 2.22 -21.96 3.88
CA CYS A 47 2.58 -20.92 2.93
C CYS A 47 4.09 -20.94 2.63
N THR A 48 4.45 -20.80 1.36
CA THR A 48 5.84 -20.68 0.89
C THR A 48 6.22 -19.23 0.55
N ALA A 49 5.21 -18.34 0.47
CA ALA A 49 5.40 -16.92 0.21
C ALA A 49 4.61 -16.06 1.20
N TYR A 50 5.24 -15.01 1.71
CA TYR A 50 4.62 -13.98 2.54
C TYR A 50 4.76 -12.63 1.82
N ASP A 51 3.63 -12.07 1.41
CA ASP A 51 3.55 -10.82 0.68
C ASP A 51 3.30 -9.67 1.66
N MET A 52 4.29 -8.79 1.83
CA MET A 52 4.17 -7.63 2.72
C MET A 52 3.40 -6.47 2.09
N TRP A 53 2.92 -6.63 0.86
CA TRP A 53 2.19 -5.65 0.06
C TRP A 53 2.95 -4.33 -0.14
N GLY A 54 2.26 -3.32 -0.67
CA GLY A 54 2.73 -2.00 -1.12
C GLY A 54 4.08 -1.48 -0.62
N ALA A 55 4.95 -1.12 -1.56
CA ALA A 55 6.26 -0.51 -1.33
C ALA A 55 6.31 0.83 -2.08
N PRO A 56 7.29 1.71 -1.80
CA PRO A 56 7.54 2.86 -2.67
C PRO A 56 7.88 2.40 -4.09
N ASP A 57 7.44 3.16 -5.09
CA ASP A 57 7.71 2.83 -6.50
C ASP A 57 9.21 2.82 -6.81
N ILE A 58 9.95 3.74 -6.18
CA ILE A 58 11.40 3.87 -6.31
C ILE A 58 12.07 3.53 -4.98
N MET A 59 12.73 2.37 -4.93
CA MET A 59 13.49 1.98 -3.74
C MET A 59 14.71 2.88 -3.56
N GLY A 60 14.86 3.46 -2.37
CA GLY A 60 15.96 4.36 -2.02
C GLY A 60 15.68 5.84 -2.23
N ASP A 61 14.47 6.22 -2.66
CA ASP A 61 14.04 7.62 -2.62
C ASP A 61 13.83 8.08 -1.17
N GLU A 62 14.72 8.95 -0.69
CA GLU A 62 14.70 9.49 0.66
C GLU A 62 13.60 10.55 0.89
N THR A 63 12.94 11.01 -0.18
CA THR A 63 11.81 11.94 -0.12
C THR A 63 10.46 11.24 -0.05
N ASP A 64 10.41 9.93 -0.33
CA ASP A 64 9.18 9.15 -0.32
C ASP A 64 8.64 8.97 1.12
N PRO A 65 7.36 9.32 1.39
CA PRO A 65 6.73 9.08 2.68
C PRO A 65 6.77 7.61 3.15
N LEU A 66 6.86 6.66 2.23
CA LEU A 66 6.89 5.22 2.49
C LEU A 66 8.30 4.67 2.75
N LYS A 67 9.36 5.50 2.76
CA LYS A 67 10.73 5.02 3.00
C LYS A 67 10.89 4.22 4.30
N GLY A 68 10.24 4.67 5.39
CA GLY A 68 10.27 3.96 6.67
C GLY A 68 9.62 2.57 6.57
N VAL A 69 8.55 2.45 5.78
CA VAL A 69 7.88 1.18 5.50
C VAL A 69 8.78 0.28 4.65
N ALA A 70 9.53 0.83 3.69
CA ALA A 70 10.49 0.07 2.89
C ALA A 70 11.63 -0.49 3.76
N TYR A 71 12.23 0.33 4.62
CA TYR A 71 13.28 -0.12 5.56
C TYR A 71 12.76 -1.21 6.51
N PHE A 72 11.56 -1.03 7.05
CA PHE A 72 10.91 -2.04 7.88
C PHE A 72 10.79 -3.39 7.17
N LYS A 73 10.32 -3.39 5.92
CA LYS A 73 10.14 -4.61 5.11
C LYS A 73 11.48 -5.25 4.73
N ALA A 74 12.47 -4.43 4.40
CA ALA A 74 13.84 -4.90 4.13
C ALA A 74 14.43 -5.67 5.32
N GLY A 75 14.11 -5.27 6.56
CA GLY A 75 14.51 -5.98 7.78
C GLY A 75 14.05 -7.45 7.87
N PHE A 76 13.03 -7.85 7.11
CA PHE A 76 12.54 -9.24 7.02
C PHE A 76 13.09 -10.01 5.80
N GLY A 77 14.01 -9.40 5.04
CA GLY A 77 14.48 -9.98 3.77
C GLY A 77 13.45 -9.91 2.65
N ALA A 78 12.51 -8.96 2.72
CA ALA A 78 11.52 -8.77 1.67
C ALA A 78 12.19 -8.42 0.32
N ARG A 79 11.68 -9.01 -0.76
CA ARG A 79 12.11 -8.71 -2.13
C ARG A 79 11.13 -7.76 -2.77
N HIS A 80 11.64 -6.70 -3.40
CA HIS A 80 10.82 -5.79 -4.19
C HIS A 80 10.37 -6.48 -5.49
N VAL A 81 9.07 -6.40 -5.80
CA VAL A 81 8.50 -7.01 -7.00
C VAL A 81 7.62 -5.96 -7.68
N ASN A 82 8.03 -5.55 -8.87
CA ASN A 82 7.27 -4.65 -9.72
C ASN A 82 6.32 -5.48 -10.60
N TRP A 83 5.03 -5.20 -10.46
CA TRP A 83 4.01 -5.78 -11.33
C TRP A 83 3.82 -4.92 -12.57
N VAL A 84 3.21 -5.48 -13.62
CA VAL A 84 2.91 -4.78 -14.89
C VAL A 84 1.99 -3.56 -14.72
N GLY A 85 1.39 -3.39 -13.53
CA GLY A 85 0.43 -2.34 -13.23
C GLY A 85 -0.98 -2.70 -13.69
N ALA A 86 -1.84 -1.68 -13.76
CA ALA A 86 -3.19 -1.84 -14.28
C ALA A 86 -3.16 -1.90 -15.81
N LEU A 87 -3.87 -2.88 -16.37
CA LEU A 87 -4.08 -3.02 -17.81
C LEU A 87 -5.56 -2.82 -18.10
N ASP A 88 -5.90 -1.72 -18.76
CA ASP A 88 -7.27 -1.37 -19.10
C ASP A 88 -7.63 -1.82 -20.52
N TYR A 89 -8.75 -2.52 -20.66
CA TYR A 89 -9.34 -2.86 -21.96
C TYR A 89 -10.52 -1.94 -22.25
N VAL A 90 -10.39 -1.10 -23.28
CA VAL A 90 -11.41 -0.11 -23.63
C VAL A 90 -12.47 -0.74 -24.53
N VAL A 91 -13.63 -1.08 -23.95
CA VAL A 91 -14.77 -1.68 -24.66
C VAL A 91 -15.46 -0.69 -25.60
N ASN A 92 -15.62 0.57 -25.17
CA ASN A 92 -16.19 1.65 -25.98
C ASN A 92 -15.31 2.89 -25.90
N PRO A 93 -14.57 3.24 -26.97
CA PRO A 93 -13.65 4.37 -26.97
C PRO A 93 -14.34 5.70 -26.68
N ALA A 94 -15.51 5.96 -27.29
CA ALA A 94 -16.20 7.24 -27.15
C ALA A 94 -16.69 7.46 -25.70
N LEU A 95 -17.27 6.44 -25.08
CA LEU A 95 -17.71 6.53 -23.69
C LEU A 95 -16.53 6.63 -22.73
N ASN A 96 -15.44 5.90 -22.98
CA ASN A 96 -14.23 5.95 -22.17
C ASN A 96 -13.58 7.34 -22.23
N SER A 97 -13.42 7.93 -23.42
CA SER A 97 -12.92 9.30 -23.55
C SER A 97 -13.81 10.31 -22.84
N LEU A 98 -15.13 10.22 -23.01
CA LEU A 98 -16.07 11.09 -22.32
C LEU A 98 -15.95 10.96 -20.79
N TRP A 99 -15.83 9.73 -20.28
CA TRP A 99 -15.69 9.47 -18.85
C TRP A 99 -14.38 10.03 -18.28
N LEU A 100 -13.25 9.75 -18.94
CA LEU A 100 -11.93 10.25 -18.55
C LEU A 100 -11.87 11.78 -18.55
N GLU A 101 -12.65 12.44 -19.40
CA GLU A 101 -12.72 13.89 -19.48
C GLU A 101 -13.75 14.52 -18.52
N ALA A 102 -14.93 13.92 -18.37
CA ALA A 102 -16.03 14.47 -17.60
C ALA A 102 -15.79 14.31 -16.09
N VAL A 103 -15.23 13.17 -15.67
CA VAL A 103 -15.07 12.84 -14.25
C VAL A 103 -14.11 13.80 -13.53
N PRO A 104 -12.88 14.05 -14.00
CA PRO A 104 -11.98 15.00 -13.32
C PRO A 104 -12.56 16.41 -13.29
N ARG A 105 -13.26 16.83 -14.36
CA ARG A 105 -13.92 18.14 -14.41
C ARG A 105 -15.04 18.23 -13.37
N ALA A 106 -15.91 17.23 -13.28
CA ALA A 106 -16.96 17.16 -12.27
C ALA A 106 -16.37 17.20 -10.84
N PHE A 107 -15.34 16.41 -10.55
CA PHE A 107 -14.65 16.43 -9.25
C PHE A 107 -13.99 17.79 -8.97
N SER A 108 -13.41 18.45 -9.98
CA SER A 108 -12.78 19.77 -9.80
C SER A 108 -13.81 20.85 -9.43
N VAL A 109 -15.01 20.77 -10.01
CA VAL A 109 -16.13 21.67 -9.75
C VAL A 109 -16.70 21.40 -8.37
N LEU A 110 -16.97 20.13 -8.04
CA LEU A 110 -17.41 19.72 -6.70
C LEU A 110 -16.42 20.14 -5.61
N ARG A 111 -15.10 20.02 -5.84
CA ARG A 111 -14.07 20.47 -4.89
C ARG A 111 -14.10 21.99 -4.67
N LYS A 112 -14.38 22.78 -5.72
CA LYS A 112 -14.57 24.24 -5.60
C LYS A 112 -15.81 24.58 -4.80
N PHE A 113 -16.91 23.85 -4.99
CA PHE A 113 -18.15 24.05 -4.23
C PHE A 113 -18.06 23.55 -2.78
N ARG A 114 -17.23 22.53 -2.49
CA ARG A 114 -17.08 21.96 -1.13
C ARG A 114 -16.15 22.77 -0.23
N GLY A 115 -15.51 23.83 -0.72
CA GLY A 115 -14.78 24.80 0.11
C GLY A 115 -13.74 24.18 1.04
N GLU A 116 -13.11 23.06 0.65
CA GLU A 116 -12.11 22.42 1.48
C GLU A 116 -10.77 23.16 1.35
N ARG A 117 -10.40 23.85 2.42
CA ARG A 117 -9.01 24.24 2.70
C ARG A 117 -8.18 22.97 2.81
N THR A 118 -7.53 22.54 1.72
CA THR A 118 -6.62 21.39 1.77
C THR A 118 -5.25 21.80 1.27
N GLY A 119 -4.29 21.79 2.21
CA GLY A 119 -2.88 21.92 1.92
C GLY A 119 -2.40 20.82 0.96
N ARG A 120 -1.47 21.22 0.09
CA ARG A 120 -0.52 20.42 -0.70
C ARG A 120 -0.96 18.98 -1.01
N ALA A 121 -1.65 18.82 -2.14
CA ALA A 121 -1.63 17.56 -2.88
C ALA A 121 -0.26 17.43 -3.56
N VAL A 122 0.45 16.35 -3.23
CA VAL A 122 1.69 15.90 -3.88
C VAL A 122 1.36 15.52 -5.32
N VAL A 123 2.04 16.16 -6.27
CA VAL A 123 1.99 15.84 -7.70
C VAL A 123 2.93 14.67 -7.92
N VAL A 124 2.40 13.54 -8.40
CA VAL A 124 3.20 12.40 -8.88
C VAL A 124 3.39 12.60 -10.39
N PRO A 125 4.61 12.88 -10.91
CA PRO A 125 4.85 12.92 -12.34
C PRO A 125 5.13 11.50 -12.88
N GLY A 126 4.63 11.24 -14.08
CA GLY A 126 4.83 9.98 -14.82
C GLY A 126 6.13 9.91 -15.62
#